data_AF-A0A673HSV6-F1
#
_entry.id   AF-A0A673HSV6-F1
#
_cell.length_a   1.000
_cell.length_b   1.000
_cell.length_c   1.000
_cell.angle_alpha   90.00
_cell.angle_beta   90.00
_cell.angle_gamma   90.00
#
_symmetry.space_group_name_H-M   'P 1'
#
loop_
_entity.id
_entity.type
_entity.pdbx_description
1 polymer ?
#
loop_
_entity_poly.entity_id
_entity_poly.type
_entity_poly.pdbx_seq_one_letter_code
_entity_poly.pdbx_strand_id
1 'polypeptide(L)'
;MSLFLDEDGIHYIDAVCFVMKASQNRLSEKEFYIFHSVLSLFGRDIEENIVFLLTYSDAGPPTDALNAIKTAEIPCRRDEREKPVHFLFNNQQKQQRDKQYEHAFRSSWEMGERNLNEFFTLLAEKNRKSVVMTLDVLNERRRLEACVSYLKEQISEKELKTEELNKVKEAIIKNRDKIKKCENFPFTVKTAVKENVSTENEWWWNRNATCCSDCEENCHEHCSDEEPSKCSVMKNNQCTVCTGKCHYSKHVRENKKYVTKTKTITLTFVDLKQEYEHTGEKPKTSFQKDIFENITKEHKSHMTESQNKIKIVEKVKSELEKITNEKSKLLHETYVTVMNLSEIALKSDSAFTLQHLDFLIPRLKEEGKDEWMKNLEDMRKAGEERKNNGALCHVMEFGG
;
A
#
# COMPACT_ATOMS: atom_id res chain seq x y z
N MET A 1 7.03 -14.77 -2.64
CA MET A 1 6.46 -15.05 -1.31
C MET A 1 6.40 -16.54 -1.00
N SER A 2 6.14 -17.40 -2.00
CA SER A 2 6.28 -18.86 -1.90
C SER A 2 7.54 -19.29 -1.14
N LEU A 3 8.67 -18.64 -1.41
CA LEU A 3 9.95 -18.90 -0.75
C LEU A 3 9.90 -18.96 0.79
N PHE A 4 9.08 -18.14 1.46
CA PHE A 4 8.98 -18.11 2.93
C PHE A 4 7.68 -18.74 3.48
N LEU A 5 6.77 -19.16 2.60
CA LEU A 5 5.45 -19.68 2.96
C LEU A 5 5.33 -21.19 2.74
N ASP A 6 6.10 -21.74 1.81
CA ASP A 6 6.05 -23.17 1.48
C ASP A 6 6.59 -24.01 2.63
N GLU A 7 6.03 -25.20 2.85
CA GLU A 7 6.50 -26.12 3.91
C GLU A 7 7.99 -26.45 3.75
N ASP A 8 8.46 -26.63 2.51
CA ASP A 8 9.86 -26.85 2.16
C ASP A 8 10.64 -25.53 1.87
N GLY A 9 10.05 -24.38 2.23
CA GLY A 9 10.61 -23.05 2.04
C GLY A 9 11.71 -22.68 3.05
N ILE A 10 12.16 -21.43 2.96
CA ILE A 10 13.14 -20.84 3.88
C ILE A 10 12.40 -20.37 5.13
N HIS A 11 12.54 -21.10 6.24
CA HIS A 11 11.93 -20.73 7.52
C HIS A 11 12.85 -19.90 8.41
N TYR A 12 14.14 -19.88 8.09
CA TYR A 12 15.15 -19.23 8.90
C TYR A 12 16.28 -18.64 8.07
N ILE A 13 16.89 -17.58 8.58
CA ILE A 13 18.05 -16.90 7.99
C ILE A 13 19.18 -16.90 9.00
N ASP A 14 20.34 -17.39 8.58
CA ASP A 14 21.58 -17.33 9.36
C ASP A 14 22.35 -16.03 9.08
N ALA A 15 22.43 -15.60 7.81
CA ALA A 15 23.01 -14.32 7.42
C ALA A 15 22.41 -13.75 6.13
N VAL A 16 22.45 -12.42 6.02
CA VAL A 16 22.22 -11.66 4.78
C VAL A 16 23.52 -10.96 4.41
N CYS A 17 24.10 -11.32 3.27
CA CYS A 17 25.43 -10.86 2.89
C CYS A 17 25.38 -9.84 1.75
N PHE A 18 25.75 -8.59 2.02
CA PHE A 18 25.96 -7.59 0.97
C PHE A 18 27.38 -7.67 0.42
N VAL A 19 27.51 -7.73 -0.91
CA VAL A 19 28.81 -7.81 -1.59
C VAL A 19 29.14 -6.48 -2.23
N MET A 20 30.29 -5.89 -1.91
CA MET A 20 30.78 -4.66 -2.52
C MET A 20 32.31 -4.62 -2.59
N LYS A 21 32.89 -3.63 -3.27
CA LYS A 21 34.36 -3.47 -3.35
C LYS A 21 34.89 -2.86 -2.07
N ALA A 22 36.05 -3.32 -1.59
CA ALA A 22 36.73 -2.75 -0.43
C ALA A 22 37.11 -1.26 -0.62
N SER A 23 37.34 -0.84 -1.87
CA SER A 23 37.65 0.54 -2.26
C SER A 23 36.41 1.39 -2.61
N GLN A 24 35.20 0.88 -2.36
CA GLN A 24 33.98 1.64 -2.65
C GLN A 24 33.82 2.78 -1.65
N ASN A 25 34.14 4.01 -2.06
CA ASN A 25 34.12 5.18 -1.19
C ASN A 25 32.74 5.85 -1.04
N ARG A 26 31.80 5.57 -1.95
CA ARG A 26 30.41 6.07 -1.93
C ARG A 26 29.49 5.06 -2.59
N LEU A 27 28.27 4.92 -2.07
CA LEU A 27 27.22 4.22 -2.81
C LEU A 27 26.62 5.16 -3.85
N SER A 28 26.50 4.70 -5.09
CA SER A 28 25.70 5.38 -6.12
C SER A 28 24.22 5.34 -5.74
N GLU A 29 23.41 6.22 -6.32
CA GLU A 29 21.95 6.23 -6.11
C GLU A 29 21.30 4.88 -6.41
N LYS A 30 21.78 4.19 -7.45
CA LYS A 30 21.31 2.86 -7.82
C LYS A 30 21.70 1.79 -6.80
N GLU A 31 22.94 1.79 -6.32
CA GLU A 31 23.37 0.84 -5.29
C GLU A 31 22.60 1.08 -3.99
N PHE A 32 22.44 2.35 -3.62
CA PHE A 32 21.66 2.75 -2.45
C PHE A 32 20.21 2.27 -2.54
N TYR A 33 19.56 2.45 -3.70
CA TYR A 33 18.22 1.93 -3.97
C TYR A 33 18.14 0.41 -3.81
N ILE A 34 19.11 -0.33 -4.38
CA ILE A 34 19.12 -1.80 -4.30
C ILE A 34 19.23 -2.26 -2.85
N PHE A 35 20.13 -1.65 -2.07
CA PHE A 35 20.31 -1.98 -0.67
C PHE A 35 19.03 -1.72 0.12
N HIS A 36 18.45 -0.54 -0.02
CA HIS A 36 17.19 -0.20 0.65
C HIS A 36 16.04 -1.10 0.22
N SER A 37 15.95 -1.45 -1.06
CA SER A 37 14.91 -2.35 -1.57
C SER A 37 15.03 -3.73 -0.94
N VAL A 38 16.23 -4.30 -0.88
CA VAL A 38 16.47 -5.61 -0.24
C VAL A 38 16.17 -5.54 1.26
N LEU A 39 16.68 -4.52 1.96
CA LEU A 39 16.43 -4.34 3.39
C LEU A 39 14.95 -4.15 3.72
N SER A 40 14.20 -3.50 2.83
CA SER A 40 12.77 -3.22 2.99
C SER A 40 11.89 -4.48 3.03
N LEU A 41 12.43 -5.62 2.58
CA LEU A 41 11.76 -6.92 2.61
C LEU A 41 11.79 -7.53 4.01
N PHE A 42 12.82 -7.24 4.80
CA PHE A 42 13.10 -7.95 6.04
C PHE A 42 12.43 -7.29 7.26
N GLY A 43 12.12 -8.14 8.24
CA GLY A 43 11.82 -7.72 9.60
C GLY A 43 13.03 -7.06 10.26
N ARG A 44 12.78 -6.11 11.16
CA ARG A 44 13.83 -5.42 11.94
C ARG A 44 14.69 -6.36 12.78
N ASP A 45 14.20 -7.56 13.07
CA ASP A 45 14.91 -8.60 13.82
C ASP A 45 16.06 -9.24 13.04
N ILE A 46 16.18 -8.97 11.73
CA ILE A 46 17.26 -9.43 10.84
C ILE A 46 18.49 -8.51 10.86
N GLU A 47 18.45 -7.34 11.51
CA GLU A 47 19.57 -6.36 11.51
C GLU A 47 20.91 -7.01 11.88
N GLU A 48 20.90 -7.79 12.96
CA GLU A 48 22.06 -8.53 13.48
C GLU A 48 22.47 -9.72 12.62
N ASN A 49 21.79 -10.02 11.52
CA ASN A 49 22.19 -11.08 10.57
C ASN A 49 22.81 -10.50 9.31
N ILE A 50 22.80 -9.17 9.15
CA ILE A 50 23.36 -8.52 7.96
C ILE A 50 24.85 -8.27 8.15
N VAL A 51 25.65 -8.80 7.21
CA VAL A 51 27.11 -8.69 7.17
C VAL A 51 27.59 -8.31 5.77
N PHE A 52 28.84 -7.87 5.66
CA PHE A 52 29.43 -7.43 4.40
C PHE A 52 30.55 -8.35 3.90
N LEU A 53 30.54 -8.68 2.61
CA LEU A 53 31.63 -9.37 1.93
C LEU A 53 32.33 -8.38 1.00
N LEU A 54 33.52 -7.93 1.40
CA LEU A 54 34.28 -6.90 0.72
C LEU A 54 35.30 -7.53 -0.23
N THR A 55 35.03 -7.38 -1.52
CA THR A 55 35.83 -7.94 -2.60
C THR A 55 36.91 -6.97 -3.07
N TYR A 56 37.91 -7.47 -3.79
CA TYR A 56 39.06 -6.69 -4.26
C TYR A 56 39.87 -6.04 -3.12
N SER A 57 39.90 -6.69 -1.95
CA SER A 57 40.70 -6.23 -0.83
C SER A 57 42.19 -6.47 -1.08
N ASP A 58 43.02 -5.51 -0.66
CA ASP A 58 44.48 -5.62 -0.59
C ASP A 58 44.97 -6.16 0.76
N ALA A 59 44.08 -6.77 1.55
CA ALA A 59 44.27 -7.17 2.95
C ALA A 59 44.48 -6.01 3.94
N GLY A 60 44.38 -4.76 3.48
CA GLY A 60 44.36 -3.58 4.33
C GLY A 60 42.97 -3.27 4.90
N PRO A 61 42.89 -2.33 5.86
CA PRO A 61 41.60 -1.89 6.41
C PRO A 61 40.72 -1.26 5.32
N PRO A 62 39.50 -1.76 5.07
CA PRO A 62 38.61 -1.30 3.99
C PRO A 62 37.88 0.00 4.37
N THR A 63 38.65 1.05 4.67
CA THR A 63 38.16 2.29 5.29
C THR A 63 37.13 3.00 4.41
N ASP A 64 37.32 3.00 3.09
CA ASP A 64 36.40 3.60 2.13
C ASP A 64 35.02 2.93 2.18
N ALA A 65 34.97 1.60 2.08
CA ALA A 65 33.73 0.85 2.16
C ALA A 65 33.03 1.01 3.51
N LEU A 66 33.76 0.93 4.61
CA LEU A 66 33.18 1.10 5.96
C LEU A 66 32.61 2.51 6.17
N ASN A 67 33.29 3.53 5.66
CA ASN A 67 32.77 4.90 5.68
C ASN A 67 31.53 5.04 4.82
N ALA A 68 31.51 4.46 3.62
CA ALA A 68 30.33 4.48 2.74
C ALA A 68 29.11 3.84 3.42
N ILE A 69 29.28 2.66 4.03
CA ILE A 69 28.23 1.94 4.78
C ILE A 69 27.72 2.80 5.95
N LYS A 70 28.64 3.39 6.72
CA LYS A 70 28.30 4.25 7.86
C LYS A 70 27.56 5.51 7.43
N THR A 71 28.03 6.20 6.39
CA THR A 71 27.39 7.41 5.84
C THR A 71 26.02 7.11 5.26
N ALA A 72 25.81 5.92 4.71
CA ALA A 72 24.53 5.47 4.19
C ALA A 72 23.58 4.95 5.28
N GLU A 73 24.02 4.89 6.55
CA GLU A 73 23.24 4.39 7.68
C GLU A 73 22.63 3.00 7.43
N ILE A 74 23.37 2.12 6.74
CA ILE A 74 22.88 0.78 6.40
C ILE A 74 22.75 -0.05 7.70
N PRO A 75 21.55 -0.55 8.05
CA PRO A 75 21.34 -1.46 9.17
C PRO A 75 22.14 -2.73 8.97
N CYS A 76 22.97 -3.09 9.96
CA CYS A 76 23.82 -4.26 9.91
C CYS A 76 24.37 -4.62 11.29
N ARG A 77 24.85 -5.86 11.43
CA ARG A 77 25.59 -6.31 12.61
C ARG A 77 26.83 -5.44 12.81
N ARG A 78 27.04 -5.00 14.05
CA ARG A 78 28.21 -4.23 14.46
C ARG A 78 29.07 -4.97 15.47
N ASP A 79 30.37 -4.73 15.43
CA ASP A 79 31.32 -5.21 16.44
C ASP A 79 31.34 -4.30 17.69
N GLU A 80 32.15 -4.67 18.69
CA GLU A 80 32.33 -3.89 19.93
C GLU A 80 32.82 -2.44 19.71
N ARG A 81 33.28 -2.11 18.50
CA ARG A 81 33.74 -0.78 18.10
C ARG A 81 32.73 -0.06 17.20
N GLU A 82 31.49 -0.54 17.14
CA GLU A 82 30.41 -0.02 16.31
C GLU A 82 30.69 -0.09 14.79
N LYS A 83 31.65 -0.94 14.37
CA LYS A 83 31.98 -1.11 12.95
C LYS A 83 31.12 -2.21 12.33
N PRO A 84 30.66 -2.05 11.07
CA PRO A 84 29.99 -3.12 10.35
C PRO A 84 30.84 -4.39 10.32
N VAL A 85 30.25 -5.52 10.69
CA VAL A 85 30.92 -6.83 10.56
C VAL A 85 31.10 -7.15 9.09
N HIS A 86 32.35 -7.45 8.71
CA HIS A 86 32.74 -7.63 7.32
C HIS A 86 33.85 -8.66 7.17
N PHE A 87 33.92 -9.23 5.97
CA PHE A 87 34.90 -10.24 5.57
C PHE A 87 35.56 -9.84 4.26
N LEU A 88 36.88 -10.00 4.18
CA LEU A 88 37.72 -9.56 3.07
C LEU A 88 38.01 -10.70 2.11
N PHE A 89 37.81 -10.43 0.82
CA PHE A 89 38.06 -11.40 -0.26
C PHE A 89 38.83 -10.77 -1.42
N ASN A 90 39.76 -11.54 -1.97
CA ASN A 90 40.43 -11.21 -3.21
C ASN A 90 40.73 -12.49 -3.99
N ASN A 91 39.69 -13.03 -4.63
CA ASN A 91 39.74 -14.39 -5.16
C ASN A 91 40.80 -14.59 -6.26
N GLN A 92 41.27 -13.52 -6.93
CA GLN A 92 42.29 -13.50 -8.00
C GLN A 92 42.28 -14.74 -8.93
N GLN A 93 41.10 -15.33 -9.16
CA GLN A 93 40.96 -16.68 -9.69
C GLN A 93 41.27 -16.73 -11.19
N LYS A 94 41.09 -15.59 -11.86
CA LYS A 94 41.37 -15.41 -13.28
C LYS A 94 42.83 -15.06 -13.59
N GLN A 95 43.66 -14.81 -12.57
CA GLN A 95 45.06 -14.44 -12.80
C GLN A 95 45.92 -15.68 -13.01
N GLN A 96 46.68 -15.69 -14.11
CA GLN A 96 47.69 -16.71 -14.37
C GLN A 96 48.71 -16.71 -13.23
N ARG A 97 49.00 -17.89 -12.71
CA ARG A 97 49.96 -18.06 -11.61
C ARG A 97 51.37 -17.85 -12.15
N ASP A 98 51.86 -16.63 -12.02
CA ASP A 98 53.24 -16.26 -12.28
C ASP A 98 54.08 -16.40 -11.00
N LYS A 99 55.29 -16.95 -11.13
CA LYS A 99 56.26 -17.01 -10.02
C LYS A 99 56.65 -15.63 -9.51
N GLN A 100 56.63 -14.60 -10.38
CA GLN A 100 56.93 -13.22 -10.00
C GLN A 100 55.94 -12.67 -8.95
N TYR A 101 54.69 -13.12 -8.98
CA TYR A 101 53.60 -12.62 -8.12
C TYR A 101 53.12 -13.64 -7.09
N GLU A 102 53.87 -14.73 -6.88
CA GLU A 102 53.49 -15.84 -6.00
C GLU A 102 53.12 -15.38 -4.58
N HIS A 103 53.91 -14.45 -4.01
CA HIS A 103 53.64 -13.90 -2.69
C HIS A 103 52.29 -13.17 -2.61
N ALA A 104 51.93 -12.40 -3.65
CA ALA A 104 50.65 -11.68 -3.70
C ALA A 104 49.46 -12.64 -3.77
N PHE A 105 49.60 -13.71 -4.57
CA PHE A 105 48.56 -14.76 -4.64
C PHE A 105 48.41 -15.53 -3.34
N ARG A 106 49.53 -15.86 -2.68
CA ARG A 106 49.53 -16.56 -1.40
C ARG A 106 48.88 -15.73 -0.31
N SER A 107 49.27 -14.45 -0.19
CA SER A 107 48.66 -13.51 0.75
C SER A 107 47.15 -13.37 0.53
N SER A 108 46.73 -13.26 -0.74
CA SER A 108 45.30 -13.19 -1.09
C SER A 108 44.53 -14.46 -0.71
N TRP A 109 45.15 -15.63 -0.88
CA TRP A 109 44.58 -16.92 -0.47
C TRP A 109 44.45 -17.05 1.05
N GLU A 110 45.54 -16.81 1.78
CA GLU A 110 45.56 -16.88 3.25
C GLU A 110 44.55 -15.90 3.87
N MET A 111 44.41 -14.69 3.31
CA MET A 111 43.36 -13.76 3.69
C MET A 111 41.96 -14.36 3.48
N GLY A 112 41.69 -14.88 2.28
CA GLY A 112 40.39 -15.47 1.96
C GLY A 112 40.06 -16.66 2.87
N GLU A 113 41.01 -17.55 3.13
CA GLU A 113 40.87 -18.69 4.03
C GLU A 113 40.54 -18.26 5.46
N ARG A 114 41.31 -17.30 6.02
CA ARG A 114 41.02 -16.74 7.36
C ARG A 114 39.62 -16.15 7.44
N ASN A 115 39.24 -15.34 6.45
CA ASN A 115 37.93 -14.68 6.42
C ASN A 115 36.77 -15.66 6.23
N LEU A 116 36.95 -16.74 5.45
CA LEU A 116 35.95 -17.81 5.35
C LEU A 116 35.78 -18.52 6.70
N ASN A 117 36.88 -18.85 7.39
CA ASN A 117 36.82 -19.51 8.69
C ASN A 117 36.13 -18.63 9.74
N GLU A 118 36.43 -17.33 9.78
CA GLU A 118 35.73 -16.37 10.64
C GLU A 118 34.25 -16.25 10.28
N PHE A 119 33.91 -16.21 8.98
CA PHE A 119 32.52 -16.18 8.53
C PHE A 119 31.73 -17.44 8.94
N PHE A 120 32.31 -18.63 8.78
CA PHE A 120 31.65 -19.87 9.22
C PHE A 120 31.55 -19.97 10.74
N THR A 121 32.53 -19.43 11.47
CA THR A 121 32.45 -19.31 12.93
C THR A 121 31.27 -18.42 13.32
N LEU A 122 31.09 -17.29 12.64
CA LEU A 122 29.95 -16.40 12.82
C LEU A 122 28.62 -17.10 12.53
N LEU A 123 28.53 -17.87 11.44
CA LEU A 123 27.32 -18.64 11.11
C LEU A 123 27.01 -19.74 12.13
N ALA A 124 28.03 -20.28 12.81
CA ALA A 124 27.86 -21.27 13.87
C ALA A 124 27.37 -20.66 15.19
N GLU A 125 27.44 -19.33 15.34
CA GLU A 125 26.80 -18.65 16.46
C GLU A 125 25.28 -18.88 16.40
N LYS A 126 24.61 -18.99 17.54
CA LYS A 126 23.15 -19.20 17.62
C LYS A 126 22.36 -17.92 17.31
N ASN A 127 22.66 -17.30 16.17
CA ASN A 127 22.07 -16.04 15.71
C ASN A 127 21.02 -16.23 14.62
N ARG A 128 20.70 -17.47 14.26
CA ARG A 128 19.62 -17.83 13.33
C ARG A 128 18.30 -17.15 13.69
N LYS A 129 17.69 -16.47 12.72
CA LYS A 129 16.39 -15.79 12.89
C LYS A 129 15.29 -16.49 12.11
N SER A 130 14.11 -16.51 12.68
CA SER A 130 12.90 -16.95 11.99
C SER A 130 12.46 -15.90 10.98
N VAL A 131 11.91 -16.32 9.83
CA VAL A 131 11.39 -15.39 8.82
C VAL A 131 9.99 -14.87 9.12
N VAL A 132 9.39 -15.21 10.27
CA VAL A 132 8.00 -14.82 10.62
C VAL A 132 7.79 -13.30 10.53
N MET A 133 8.66 -12.49 11.14
CA MET A 133 8.52 -11.02 11.07
C MET A 133 8.75 -10.48 9.65
N THR A 134 9.61 -11.13 8.88
CA THR A 134 9.81 -10.83 7.44
C THR A 134 8.54 -11.12 6.66
N LEU A 135 7.84 -12.22 6.95
CA LEU A 135 6.54 -12.52 6.34
C LEU A 135 5.48 -11.48 6.73
N ASP A 136 5.46 -11.05 7.99
CA ASP A 136 4.57 -9.98 8.47
C ASP A 136 4.82 -8.65 7.73
N VAL A 137 6.09 -8.28 7.51
CA VAL A 137 6.48 -7.10 6.71
C VAL A 137 5.91 -7.19 5.31
N LEU A 138 6.11 -8.32 4.64
CA LEU A 138 5.63 -8.52 3.27
C LEU A 138 4.09 -8.53 3.18
N ASN A 139 3.41 -9.05 4.20
CA ASN A 139 1.95 -9.02 4.31
C ASN A 139 1.41 -7.60 4.52
N GLU A 140 1.99 -6.83 5.45
CA GLU A 140 1.58 -5.45 5.71
C GLU A 140 1.88 -4.53 4.51
N ARG A 141 2.94 -4.79 3.73
CA ARG A 141 3.16 -4.08 2.46
C ARG A 141 2.06 -4.31 1.44
N ARG A 142 1.69 -5.57 1.20
CA ARG A 142 0.57 -5.91 0.30
C ARG A 142 -0.74 -5.29 0.80
N ARG A 143 -0.94 -5.28 2.11
CA ARG A 143 -2.10 -4.62 2.72
C ARG A 143 -2.08 -3.11 2.52
N LEU A 144 -0.93 -2.46 2.67
CA LEU A 144 -0.79 -1.02 2.43
C LEU A 144 -1.13 -0.68 0.98
N GLU A 145 -0.59 -1.42 0.03
CA GLU A 145 -0.87 -1.25 -1.40
C GLU A 145 -2.37 -1.41 -1.71
N ALA A 146 -2.99 -2.47 -1.18
CA ALA A 146 -4.43 -2.70 -1.31
C ALA A 146 -5.27 -1.58 -0.68
N CYS A 147 -4.92 -1.14 0.54
CA CYS A 147 -5.60 -0.04 1.22
C CYS A 147 -5.49 1.28 0.43
N VAL A 148 -4.31 1.60 -0.11
CA VAL A 148 -4.10 2.82 -0.90
C VAL A 148 -4.86 2.75 -2.22
N SER A 149 -4.84 1.61 -2.91
CA SER A 149 -5.60 1.42 -4.16
C SER A 149 -7.11 1.59 -3.91
N TYR A 150 -7.63 0.87 -2.91
CA TYR A 150 -9.03 0.98 -2.50
C TYR A 150 -9.41 2.40 -2.05
N LEU A 151 -8.56 3.08 -1.29
CA LEU A 151 -8.79 4.47 -0.87
C LEU A 151 -8.89 5.41 -2.08
N LYS A 152 -8.04 5.25 -3.10
CA LYS A 152 -8.12 6.02 -4.36
C LYS A 152 -9.45 5.79 -5.07
N GLU A 153 -9.87 4.53 -5.22
CA GLU A 153 -11.15 4.18 -5.85
C GLU A 153 -12.34 4.80 -5.09
N GLN A 154 -12.37 4.62 -3.76
CA GLN A 154 -13.44 5.12 -2.91
C GLN A 154 -13.51 6.64 -2.90
N ILE A 155 -12.37 7.33 -2.93
CA ILE A 155 -12.31 8.79 -3.06
C ILE A 155 -12.95 9.21 -4.39
N SER A 156 -12.59 8.57 -5.50
CA SER A 156 -13.14 8.90 -6.81
C SER A 156 -14.65 8.67 -6.88
N GLU A 157 -15.13 7.54 -6.34
CA GLU A 157 -16.57 7.24 -6.28
C GLU A 157 -17.33 8.27 -5.42
N LYS A 158 -16.78 8.63 -4.27
CA LYS A 158 -17.36 9.62 -3.35
C LYS A 158 -17.36 11.04 -3.93
N GLU A 159 -16.32 11.42 -4.67
CA GLU A 159 -16.24 12.70 -5.38
C GLU A 159 -17.32 12.78 -6.48
N LEU A 160 -17.50 11.72 -7.26
CA LEU A 160 -18.59 11.63 -8.26
C LEU A 160 -19.97 11.71 -7.60
N LYS A 161 -20.18 11.00 -6.49
CA LYS A 161 -21.46 11.04 -5.75
C LYS A 161 -21.73 12.42 -5.16
N THR A 162 -20.69 13.11 -4.69
CA THR A 162 -20.77 14.49 -4.20
C THR A 162 -21.17 15.45 -5.33
N GLU A 163 -20.59 15.32 -6.52
CA GLU A 163 -20.98 16.10 -7.70
C GLU A 163 -22.44 15.85 -8.10
N GLU A 164 -22.88 14.59 -8.11
CA GLU A 164 -24.26 14.20 -8.37
C GLU A 164 -25.23 14.88 -7.39
N LEU A 165 -24.97 14.75 -6.08
CA LEU A 165 -25.80 15.32 -5.02
C LEU A 165 -25.84 16.85 -5.07
N ASN A 166 -24.70 17.50 -5.38
CA ASN A 166 -24.65 18.95 -5.54
C ASN A 166 -25.48 19.42 -6.73
N LYS A 167 -25.46 18.70 -7.87
CA LYS A 167 -26.31 19.03 -9.03
C LYS A 167 -27.79 18.86 -8.73
N VAL A 168 -28.18 17.81 -7.99
CA VAL A 168 -29.56 17.63 -7.53
C VAL A 168 -29.97 18.80 -6.64
N LYS A 169 -29.12 19.19 -5.67
CA LYS A 169 -29.36 20.33 -4.79
C LYS A 169 -29.52 21.64 -5.57
N GLU A 170 -28.65 21.91 -6.54
CA GLU A 170 -28.74 23.09 -7.40
C GLU A 170 -30.01 23.09 -8.26
N ALA A 171 -30.36 21.94 -8.85
CA ALA A 171 -31.58 21.79 -9.65
C ALA A 171 -32.83 22.10 -8.81
N ILE A 172 -32.86 21.64 -7.56
CA ILE A 172 -33.94 21.94 -6.60
C ILE A 172 -33.98 23.43 -6.28
N ILE A 173 -32.83 24.07 -6.02
CA ILE A 173 -32.75 25.50 -5.69
C ILE A 173 -33.19 26.37 -6.88
N LYS A 174 -32.72 26.06 -8.09
CA LYS A 174 -32.99 26.84 -9.29
C LYS A 174 -34.43 26.73 -9.76
N ASN A 175 -35.06 25.57 -9.60
CA ASN A 175 -36.44 25.32 -10.02
C ASN A 175 -37.45 25.49 -8.88
N ARG A 176 -37.08 26.21 -7.82
CA ARG A 176 -37.92 26.45 -6.63
C ARG A 176 -39.36 26.84 -6.96
N ASP A 177 -39.57 27.75 -7.89
CA ASP A 177 -40.91 28.26 -8.21
C ASP A 177 -41.72 27.29 -9.08
N LYS A 178 -41.08 26.47 -9.91
CA LYS A 178 -41.73 25.40 -10.68
C LYS A 178 -42.15 24.25 -9.75
N ILE A 179 -41.30 23.91 -8.79
CA ILE A 179 -41.61 22.94 -7.73
C ILE A 179 -42.83 23.42 -6.92
N LYS A 180 -42.90 24.71 -6.54
CA LYS A 180 -44.08 25.27 -5.83
C LYS A 180 -45.39 25.14 -6.61
N LYS A 181 -45.31 25.09 -7.94
CA LYS A 181 -46.47 24.95 -8.83
C LYS A 181 -46.76 23.50 -9.20
N CYS A 182 -46.04 22.53 -8.62
CA CYS A 182 -46.10 21.12 -9.00
C CYS A 182 -45.81 20.87 -10.49
N GLU A 183 -45.03 21.76 -11.12
CA GLU A 183 -44.63 21.61 -12.52
C GLU A 183 -43.42 20.67 -12.60
N ASN A 184 -43.53 19.64 -13.44
CA ASN A 184 -42.41 18.73 -13.66
C ASN A 184 -41.33 19.39 -14.52
N PHE A 185 -40.06 19.13 -14.22
CA PHE A 185 -38.94 19.68 -14.98
C PHE A 185 -37.82 18.64 -15.09
N PRO A 186 -37.24 18.45 -16.28
CA PRO A 186 -36.08 17.59 -16.45
C PRO A 186 -34.79 18.31 -16.05
N PHE A 187 -33.85 17.56 -15.49
CA PHE A 187 -32.47 17.97 -15.30
C PHE A 187 -31.56 16.74 -15.46
N THR A 188 -30.31 16.98 -15.81
CA THR A 188 -29.38 15.88 -16.12
C THR A 188 -28.33 15.78 -15.03
N VAL A 189 -28.11 14.57 -14.55
CA VAL A 189 -27.02 14.25 -13.61
C VAL A 189 -26.13 13.17 -14.18
N LYS A 190 -24.85 13.24 -13.81
CA LYS A 190 -23.92 12.13 -14.04
C LYS A 190 -23.94 11.27 -12.79
N THR A 191 -24.25 9.99 -12.94
CA THR A 191 -24.26 9.03 -11.85
C THR A 191 -23.18 7.97 -12.06
N ALA A 192 -22.62 7.48 -10.96
CA ALA A 192 -21.65 6.41 -10.94
C ALA A 192 -22.36 5.05 -10.89
N VAL A 193 -21.99 4.13 -11.77
CA VAL A 193 -22.50 2.76 -11.80
C VAL A 193 -21.31 1.80 -11.75
N LYS A 194 -21.34 0.84 -10.83
CA LYS A 194 -20.34 -0.22 -10.76
C LYS A 194 -20.65 -1.28 -11.81
N GLU A 195 -19.64 -1.63 -12.58
CA GLU A 195 -19.70 -2.73 -13.55
C GLU A 195 -18.57 -3.71 -13.27
N ASN A 196 -18.90 -4.99 -13.17
CA ASN A 196 -17.89 -6.05 -13.06
C ASN A 196 -17.38 -6.37 -14.49
N VAL A 197 -16.11 -6.08 -14.75
CA VAL A 197 -15.49 -6.17 -16.08
C VAL A 197 -14.35 -7.18 -16.09
N SER A 198 -14.18 -7.90 -17.21
CA SER A 198 -13.10 -8.87 -17.41
C SER A 198 -11.73 -8.19 -17.50
N THR A 199 -10.73 -8.78 -16.85
CA THR A 199 -9.30 -8.42 -16.89
C THR A 199 -8.49 -9.34 -17.81
N GLU A 200 -9.13 -10.14 -18.67
CA GLU A 200 -8.45 -11.12 -19.55
C GLU A 200 -7.40 -10.51 -20.50
N ASN A 201 -7.57 -9.23 -20.86
CA ASN A 201 -6.62 -8.47 -21.68
C ASN A 201 -5.37 -8.01 -20.92
N GLU A 202 -5.33 -8.18 -19.59
CA GLU A 202 -4.17 -7.89 -18.77
C GLU A 202 -3.17 -9.06 -18.81
N TRP A 203 -1.89 -8.77 -18.54
CA TRP A 203 -0.86 -9.80 -18.45
C TRP A 203 -1.24 -10.85 -17.40
N TRP A 204 -0.88 -12.12 -17.60
CA TRP A 204 -1.38 -13.23 -16.78
C TRP A 204 -1.10 -13.12 -15.27
N TRP A 205 -0.11 -12.35 -14.84
CA TRP A 205 0.16 -12.02 -13.42
C TRP A 205 -0.78 -10.96 -12.83
N ASN A 206 -1.47 -10.21 -13.69
CA ASN A 206 -2.33 -9.09 -13.31
C ASN A 206 -3.82 -9.43 -13.34
N ARG A 207 -4.17 -10.63 -13.80
CA ARG A 207 -5.57 -10.98 -14.08
C ARG A 207 -6.41 -11.11 -12.81
N ASN A 208 -5.83 -11.62 -11.73
CA ASN A 208 -6.64 -12.07 -10.59
C ASN A 208 -6.81 -10.95 -9.57
N ALA A 209 -8.05 -10.54 -9.32
CA ALA A 209 -8.41 -9.68 -8.21
C ALA A 209 -9.21 -10.47 -7.17
N THR A 210 -9.00 -10.13 -5.89
CA THR A 210 -9.86 -10.59 -4.80
C THR A 210 -10.93 -9.54 -4.58
N CYS A 211 -12.17 -9.85 -4.94
CA CYS A 211 -13.30 -8.92 -4.90
C CYS A 211 -14.36 -9.40 -3.90
N CYS A 212 -14.95 -8.47 -3.16
CA CYS A 212 -16.08 -8.76 -2.27
C CYS A 212 -17.39 -8.73 -3.07
N SER A 213 -18.11 -9.85 -3.12
CA SER A 213 -19.40 -9.94 -3.83
C SER A 213 -20.54 -9.24 -3.10
N ASP A 214 -20.45 -9.11 -1.77
CA ASP A 214 -21.48 -8.47 -0.96
C ASP A 214 -21.35 -6.93 -1.00
N CYS A 215 -20.12 -6.40 -1.08
CA CYS A 215 -19.86 -4.96 -1.16
C CYS A 215 -19.68 -4.43 -2.59
N GLU A 216 -19.46 -5.32 -3.57
CA GLU A 216 -19.07 -4.95 -4.94
C GLU A 216 -17.81 -4.05 -4.94
N GLU A 217 -16.76 -4.51 -4.25
CA GLU A 217 -15.51 -3.76 -4.01
C GLU A 217 -14.28 -4.63 -4.32
N ASN A 218 -13.26 -4.01 -4.92
CA ASN A 218 -11.96 -4.63 -5.17
C ASN A 218 -11.11 -4.55 -3.89
N CYS A 219 -10.83 -5.69 -3.27
CA CYS A 219 -10.14 -5.71 -1.98
C CYS A 219 -8.62 -5.87 -2.12
N HIS A 220 -8.17 -6.58 -3.14
CA HIS A 220 -6.74 -6.73 -3.46
C HIS A 220 -6.61 -7.06 -4.95
N GLU A 221 -6.08 -6.12 -5.72
CA GLU A 221 -5.73 -6.36 -7.12
C GLU A 221 -4.43 -7.17 -7.19
N HIS A 222 -4.22 -7.91 -8.28
CA HIS A 222 -2.98 -8.67 -8.52
C HIS A 222 -2.68 -9.71 -7.41
N CYS A 223 -3.71 -10.24 -6.76
CA CYS A 223 -3.53 -11.20 -5.68
C CYS A 223 -3.05 -12.52 -6.25
N SER A 224 -1.97 -13.09 -5.68
CA SER A 224 -1.40 -14.39 -6.07
C SER A 224 -1.94 -15.58 -5.25
N ASP A 225 -2.55 -15.34 -4.09
CA ASP A 225 -2.95 -16.37 -3.11
C ASP A 225 -4.15 -17.21 -3.58
N GLU A 226 -4.00 -18.53 -3.67
CA GLU A 226 -5.00 -19.46 -4.26
C GLU A 226 -6.41 -19.34 -3.65
N GLU A 227 -6.48 -19.17 -2.33
CA GLU A 227 -7.74 -19.04 -1.60
C GLU A 227 -7.94 -17.63 -1.07
N PRO A 228 -9.17 -17.07 -1.10
CA PRO A 228 -9.45 -15.77 -0.51
C PRO A 228 -9.07 -15.67 0.97
N SER A 229 -9.18 -16.77 1.73
CA SER A 229 -8.77 -16.87 3.15
C SER A 229 -7.28 -16.61 3.38
N LYS A 230 -6.43 -16.92 2.40
CA LYS A 230 -4.97 -16.77 2.46
C LYS A 230 -4.50 -15.41 1.96
N CYS A 231 -5.41 -14.59 1.43
CA CYS A 231 -5.07 -13.26 0.94
C CYS A 231 -4.53 -12.38 2.09
N SER A 232 -3.45 -11.63 1.83
CA SER A 232 -2.83 -10.71 2.81
C SER A 232 -3.76 -9.67 3.41
N VAL A 233 -4.88 -9.36 2.74
CA VAL A 233 -5.89 -8.43 3.28
C VAL A 233 -6.88 -9.10 4.22
N MET A 234 -6.80 -10.42 4.43
CA MET A 234 -7.63 -11.13 5.40
C MET A 234 -6.90 -11.23 6.73
N LYS A 235 -7.57 -10.79 7.81
CA LYS A 235 -7.11 -10.95 9.19
C LYS A 235 -8.24 -11.52 10.02
N ASN A 236 -7.97 -12.58 10.79
CA ASN A 236 -8.99 -13.26 11.60
C ASN A 236 -10.24 -13.64 10.78
N ASN A 237 -10.04 -14.17 9.58
CA ASN A 237 -11.09 -14.52 8.60
C ASN A 237 -11.93 -13.35 8.06
N GLN A 238 -11.58 -12.10 8.36
CA GLN A 238 -12.28 -10.90 7.90
C GLN A 238 -11.40 -10.06 6.98
N CYS A 239 -11.99 -9.46 5.96
CA CYS A 239 -11.30 -8.54 5.07
C CYS A 239 -11.02 -7.21 5.79
N THR A 240 -9.77 -6.74 5.73
CA THR A 240 -9.37 -5.45 6.30
C THR A 240 -9.60 -4.28 5.36
N VAL A 241 -9.96 -4.53 4.09
CA VAL A 241 -10.08 -3.49 3.05
C VAL A 241 -11.54 -3.08 2.83
N CYS A 242 -12.43 -4.00 2.43
CA CYS A 242 -13.82 -3.66 2.09
C CYS A 242 -14.58 -2.93 3.22
N THR A 243 -15.58 -2.14 2.83
CA THR A 243 -16.42 -1.34 3.74
C THR A 243 -17.06 -2.19 4.83
N GLY A 244 -17.56 -3.38 4.46
CA GLY A 244 -18.28 -4.29 5.36
C GLY A 244 -17.39 -5.13 6.28
N LYS A 245 -16.06 -5.09 6.11
CA LYS A 245 -15.12 -6.02 6.76
C LYS A 245 -15.58 -7.48 6.66
N CYS A 246 -16.06 -7.83 5.47
CA CYS A 246 -16.77 -9.07 5.22
C CYS A 246 -15.87 -10.29 5.44
N HIS A 247 -16.49 -11.41 5.84
CA HIS A 247 -15.80 -12.70 5.96
C HIS A 247 -15.18 -13.13 4.61
N TYR A 248 -14.06 -13.85 4.61
CA TYR A 248 -13.38 -14.27 3.36
C TYR A 248 -14.29 -15.06 2.42
N SER A 249 -15.31 -15.76 2.94
CA SER A 249 -16.29 -16.52 2.14
C SER A 249 -17.17 -15.65 1.25
N LYS A 250 -17.17 -14.33 1.45
CA LYS A 250 -17.84 -13.33 0.59
C LYS A 250 -16.93 -12.78 -0.50
N HIS A 251 -15.71 -13.29 -0.59
CA HIS A 251 -14.74 -12.85 -1.55
C HIS A 251 -14.55 -13.93 -2.61
N VAL A 252 -14.48 -13.49 -3.85
CA VAL A 252 -14.20 -14.32 -5.01
C VAL A 252 -12.87 -13.87 -5.62
N ARG A 253 -12.13 -14.85 -6.14
CA ARG A 253 -10.93 -14.58 -6.93
C ARG A 253 -11.26 -14.91 -8.38
N GLU A 254 -11.35 -13.89 -9.20
CA GLU A 254 -11.69 -14.04 -10.62
C GLU A 254 -10.87 -13.10 -11.49
N ASN A 255 -10.85 -13.37 -12.79
CA ASN A 255 -10.27 -12.48 -13.81
C ASN A 255 -11.22 -11.31 -14.11
N LYS A 256 -11.76 -10.71 -13.06
CA LYS A 256 -12.67 -9.58 -13.17
C LYS A 256 -12.50 -8.65 -11.99
N LYS A 257 -12.86 -7.39 -12.21
CA LYS A 257 -12.89 -6.36 -11.18
C LYS A 257 -14.08 -5.44 -11.35
N TYR A 258 -14.49 -4.81 -10.25
CA TYR A 258 -15.51 -3.77 -10.29
C TYR A 258 -14.89 -2.46 -10.77
N VAL A 259 -15.46 -1.85 -11.80
CA VAL A 259 -15.04 -0.54 -12.31
C VAL A 259 -16.22 0.40 -12.26
N THR A 260 -15.97 1.60 -11.73
CA THR A 260 -16.96 2.67 -11.71
C THR A 260 -17.02 3.36 -13.08
N LYS A 261 -18.18 3.29 -13.74
CA LYS A 261 -18.46 4.03 -14.99
C LYS A 261 -19.45 5.16 -14.73
N THR A 262 -19.26 6.28 -15.40
CA THR A 262 -20.20 7.40 -15.35
C THR A 262 -21.26 7.24 -16.42
N LYS A 263 -22.53 7.34 -16.01
CA LYS A 263 -23.68 7.38 -16.92
C LYS A 263 -24.41 8.70 -16.74
N THR A 264 -24.77 9.31 -17.86
CA THR A 264 -25.56 10.54 -17.84
C THR A 264 -27.03 10.15 -17.88
N ILE A 265 -27.77 10.50 -16.83
CA ILE A 265 -29.21 10.23 -16.72
C ILE A 265 -29.98 11.54 -16.66
N THR A 266 -31.10 11.59 -17.39
CA THR A 266 -32.06 12.69 -17.28
C THR A 266 -33.10 12.28 -16.24
N LEU A 267 -33.18 13.06 -15.17
CA LEU A 267 -34.14 12.89 -14.09
C LEU A 267 -35.19 14.00 -14.16
N THR A 268 -36.43 13.66 -13.83
CA THR A 268 -37.47 14.64 -13.53
C THR A 268 -37.78 14.66 -12.03
N PHE A 269 -38.50 15.67 -11.56
CA PHE A 269 -38.98 15.70 -10.17
C PHE A 269 -39.91 14.52 -9.87
N VAL A 270 -40.65 14.05 -10.87
CA VAL A 270 -41.48 12.84 -10.77
C VAL A 270 -40.62 11.58 -10.75
N ASP A 271 -39.53 11.48 -11.51
CA ASP A 271 -38.63 10.30 -11.46
C ASP A 271 -37.95 10.17 -10.09
N LEU A 272 -37.50 11.30 -9.52
CA LEU A 272 -37.03 11.37 -8.12
C LEU A 272 -38.10 10.92 -7.10
N LYS A 273 -39.37 10.93 -7.47
CA LYS A 273 -40.50 10.49 -6.64
C LYS A 273 -40.87 9.02 -6.91
N GLN A 274 -40.86 8.60 -8.18
CA GLN A 274 -41.25 7.26 -8.67
C GLN A 274 -40.18 6.18 -8.43
N GLU A 275 -38.89 6.52 -8.50
CA GLU A 275 -37.77 5.60 -8.22
C GLU A 275 -37.82 5.05 -6.77
N TYR A 276 -38.72 5.59 -5.95
CA TYR A 276 -38.91 5.19 -4.57
C TYR A 276 -40.28 4.58 -4.24
N GLU A 277 -41.34 4.81 -5.04
CA GLU A 277 -42.72 4.33 -4.77
C GLU A 277 -42.92 2.81 -4.98
N HIS A 278 -42.04 2.10 -5.71
CA HIS A 278 -42.09 0.64 -5.88
C HIS A 278 -41.05 -0.10 -5.03
N THR A 279 -41.46 -0.56 -3.84
CA THR A 279 -40.65 -1.44 -2.99
C THR A 279 -40.89 -2.91 -3.32
N GLY A 280 -39.93 -3.55 -3.99
CA GLY A 280 -39.96 -5.00 -4.24
C GLY A 280 -38.61 -5.60 -4.63
N GLU A 281 -37.83 -4.94 -5.49
CA GLU A 281 -36.55 -5.46 -5.97
C GLU A 281 -35.42 -4.43 -5.77
N LYS A 282 -34.21 -4.95 -5.49
CA LYS A 282 -33.00 -4.14 -5.28
C LYS A 282 -32.73 -3.26 -6.51
N PRO A 283 -32.57 -1.93 -6.37
CA PRO A 283 -32.16 -1.10 -7.48
C PRO A 283 -30.68 -1.38 -7.81
N LYS A 284 -30.35 -1.44 -9.11
CA LYS A 284 -28.97 -1.47 -9.63
C LYS A 284 -28.25 -0.10 -9.52
N THR A 285 -28.86 0.86 -8.81
CA THR A 285 -28.38 2.21 -8.52
C THR A 285 -28.54 2.45 -7.01
N SER A 286 -27.46 2.79 -6.30
CA SER A 286 -27.44 2.84 -4.83
C SER A 286 -28.11 4.10 -4.27
N PHE A 287 -29.45 4.08 -4.18
CA PHE A 287 -30.21 5.00 -3.34
C PHE A 287 -30.92 4.21 -2.23
N GLN A 288 -30.70 4.56 -0.96
CA GLN A 288 -31.10 3.73 0.20
C GLN A 288 -32.62 3.85 0.51
N LYS A 289 -33.26 2.72 0.80
CA LYS A 289 -34.73 2.45 0.85
C LYS A 289 -35.45 3.08 2.06
N ASP A 290 -34.78 3.10 3.19
CA ASP A 290 -35.23 3.55 4.52
C ASP A 290 -35.44 5.07 4.57
N ILE A 291 -34.81 5.78 3.63
CA ILE A 291 -34.99 7.20 3.38
C ILE A 291 -36.41 7.54 2.92
N PHE A 292 -37.08 6.62 2.24
CA PHE A 292 -38.37 6.81 1.61
C PHE A 292 -39.54 6.25 2.43
N GLU A 293 -39.36 5.17 3.17
CA GLU A 293 -40.45 4.59 3.98
C GLU A 293 -40.97 5.55 5.07
N ASN A 294 -40.11 6.42 5.59
CA ASN A 294 -40.52 7.50 6.50
C ASN A 294 -41.32 8.61 5.79
N ILE A 295 -41.11 8.83 4.49
CA ILE A 295 -41.85 9.79 3.65
C ILE A 295 -43.31 9.33 3.46
N THR A 296 -43.55 8.01 3.42
CA THR A 296 -44.85 7.41 3.13
C THR A 296 -45.79 7.39 4.34
N LYS A 297 -45.26 7.16 5.56
CA LYS A 297 -46.08 7.20 6.79
C LYS A 297 -46.60 8.61 7.09
N GLU A 298 -45.81 9.64 6.82
CA GLU A 298 -46.18 11.05 7.05
C GLU A 298 -47.09 11.62 5.95
N HIS A 299 -47.13 11.07 4.73
CA HIS A 299 -48.06 11.51 3.67
C HIS A 299 -49.54 11.18 3.96
N LYS A 300 -49.83 10.29 4.93
CA LYS A 300 -51.20 10.09 5.45
C LYS A 300 -51.64 11.22 6.39
N SER A 301 -50.75 12.09 6.86
CA SER A 301 -51.07 13.20 7.75
C SER A 301 -50.53 14.54 7.20
N HIS A 302 -51.46 15.40 6.78
CA HIS A 302 -51.27 16.76 6.26
C HIS A 302 -50.08 17.54 6.89
N MET A 303 -48.93 17.59 6.21
CA MET A 303 -47.80 18.50 6.52
C MET A 303 -47.39 19.23 5.23
N THR A 304 -47.19 20.55 5.33
CA THR A 304 -47.09 21.44 4.15
C THR A 304 -45.82 21.20 3.33
N GLU A 305 -45.93 21.38 2.02
CA GLU A 305 -44.89 21.15 0.99
C GLU A 305 -43.53 21.85 1.27
N SER A 306 -43.51 22.86 2.14
CA SER A 306 -42.32 23.55 2.65
C SER A 306 -41.48 22.69 3.61
N GLN A 307 -42.12 21.90 4.48
CA GLN A 307 -41.45 21.00 5.43
C GLN A 307 -40.82 19.78 4.72
N ASN A 308 -41.44 19.29 3.64
CA ASN A 308 -40.87 18.22 2.79
C ASN A 308 -39.57 18.66 2.11
N LYS A 309 -39.44 19.94 1.74
CA LYS A 309 -38.25 20.51 1.09
C LYS A 309 -37.07 20.67 2.05
N ILE A 310 -37.33 21.04 3.31
CA ILE A 310 -36.32 21.12 4.37
C ILE A 310 -35.73 19.73 4.63
N LYS A 311 -36.59 18.71 4.74
CA LYS A 311 -36.17 17.31 4.95
C LYS A 311 -35.26 16.77 3.85
N ILE A 312 -35.52 17.10 2.57
CA ILE A 312 -34.66 16.65 1.45
C ILE A 312 -33.27 17.29 1.52
N VAL A 313 -33.19 18.60 1.81
CA VAL A 313 -31.91 19.31 1.91
C VAL A 313 -31.11 18.83 3.12
N GLU A 314 -31.75 18.60 4.26
CA GLU A 314 -31.13 18.02 5.47
C GLU A 314 -30.57 16.62 5.19
N LYS A 315 -31.28 15.84 4.36
CA LYS A 315 -30.88 14.49 4.00
C LYS A 315 -29.70 14.43 3.03
N VAL A 316 -29.69 15.29 2.01
CA VAL A 316 -28.51 15.46 1.15
C VAL A 316 -27.31 15.89 2.01
N LYS A 317 -27.53 16.76 3.00
CA LYS A 317 -26.48 17.15 3.94
C LYS A 317 -25.99 15.97 4.80
N SER A 318 -26.89 15.14 5.34
CA SER A 318 -26.49 13.95 6.12
C SER A 318 -25.72 12.92 5.29
N GLU A 319 -26.07 12.74 4.01
CA GLU A 319 -25.33 11.85 3.10
C GLU A 319 -23.92 12.39 2.79
N LEU A 320 -23.79 13.70 2.57
CA LEU A 320 -22.48 14.34 2.43
C LEU A 320 -21.63 14.16 3.70
N GLU A 321 -22.23 14.29 4.88
CA GLU A 321 -21.56 14.03 6.17
C GLU A 321 -21.14 12.56 6.30
N LYS A 322 -22.00 11.61 5.90
CA LYS A 322 -21.69 10.17 5.87
C LYS A 322 -20.52 9.84 4.95
N ILE A 323 -20.54 10.36 3.71
CA ILE A 323 -19.45 10.24 2.74
C ILE A 323 -18.13 10.74 3.33
N THR A 324 -18.18 11.88 4.01
CA THR A 324 -17.01 12.50 4.67
C THR A 324 -16.49 11.61 5.79
N ASN A 325 -17.37 11.11 6.66
CA ASN A 325 -16.99 10.21 7.76
C ASN A 325 -16.36 8.90 7.26
N GLU A 326 -16.91 8.31 6.20
CA GLU A 326 -16.35 7.11 5.57
C GLU A 326 -14.96 7.36 4.99
N LYS A 327 -14.74 8.49 4.29
CA LYS A 327 -13.41 8.88 3.78
C LYS A 327 -12.40 8.99 4.94
N SER A 328 -12.80 9.64 6.03
CA SER A 328 -11.95 9.81 7.21
C SER A 328 -11.58 8.47 7.85
N LYS A 329 -12.52 7.52 7.93
CA LYS A 329 -12.28 6.16 8.45
C LYS A 329 -11.25 5.41 7.59
N LEU A 330 -11.39 5.43 6.26
CA LEU A 330 -10.47 4.74 5.36
C LEU A 330 -9.05 5.34 5.41
N LEU A 331 -8.97 6.66 5.55
CA LEU A 331 -7.69 7.34 5.70
C LEU A 331 -6.98 6.94 7.00
N HIS A 332 -7.73 6.83 8.11
CA HIS A 332 -7.21 6.33 9.38
C HIS A 332 -6.70 4.88 9.28
N GLU A 333 -7.47 3.98 8.66
CA GLU A 333 -7.07 2.58 8.47
C GLU A 333 -5.78 2.45 7.63
N THR A 334 -5.64 3.28 6.60
CA THR A 334 -4.43 3.32 5.77
C THR A 334 -3.24 3.85 6.56
N TYR A 335 -3.43 4.92 7.35
CA TYR A 335 -2.41 5.44 8.25
C TYR A 335 -1.93 4.39 9.26
N VAL A 336 -2.86 3.67 9.92
CA VAL A 336 -2.51 2.59 10.87
C VAL A 336 -1.69 1.50 10.18
N THR A 337 -1.99 1.18 8.92
CA THR A 337 -1.21 0.19 8.15
C THR A 337 0.22 0.67 7.89
N VAL A 338 0.42 1.97 7.59
CA VAL A 338 1.77 2.56 7.47
C VAL A 338 2.52 2.47 8.80
N MET A 339 1.86 2.78 9.91
CA MET A 339 2.48 2.74 11.24
C MET A 339 2.87 1.31 11.64
N ASN A 340 1.99 0.34 11.46
CA ASN A 340 2.31 -1.07 11.71
C ASN A 340 3.52 -1.53 10.90
N LEU A 341 3.55 -1.21 9.59
CA LEU A 341 4.69 -1.52 8.73
C LEU A 341 5.98 -0.87 9.26
N SER A 342 5.88 0.35 9.77
CA SER A 342 7.03 1.08 10.31
C SER A 342 7.63 0.48 11.58
N GLU A 343 6.82 -0.23 12.36
CA GLU A 343 7.24 -0.86 13.62
C GLU A 343 8.01 -2.17 13.39
N ILE A 344 7.66 -2.90 12.33
CA ILE A 344 8.18 -4.26 12.05
C ILE A 344 9.25 -4.28 10.95
N ALA A 345 9.23 -3.36 9.99
CA ALA A 345 10.16 -3.37 8.87
C ALA A 345 11.55 -2.88 9.28
N LEU A 346 12.59 -3.57 8.81
CA LEU A 346 13.98 -3.14 8.98
C LEU A 346 14.24 -1.80 8.30
N LYS A 347 13.61 -1.58 7.14
CA LYS A 347 13.66 -0.33 6.40
C LYS A 347 12.26 0.15 6.04
N SER A 348 11.64 0.86 6.98
CA SER A 348 10.28 1.39 6.87
C SER A 348 10.17 2.58 5.93
N ASP A 349 11.19 3.44 5.88
CA ASP A 349 11.36 4.60 5.00
C ASP A 349 11.92 4.22 3.61
N SER A 350 11.63 3.01 3.13
CA SER A 350 11.95 2.57 1.77
C SER A 350 11.17 3.37 0.72
N ALA A 351 11.71 3.49 -0.50
CA ALA A 351 11.02 4.16 -1.62
C ALA A 351 9.59 3.62 -1.87
N PHE A 352 9.38 2.30 -1.67
CA PHE A 352 8.06 1.66 -1.75
C PHE A 352 7.05 2.20 -0.74
N THR A 353 7.48 2.61 0.45
CA THR A 353 6.58 3.23 1.44
C THR A 353 6.38 4.70 1.11
N LEU A 354 7.47 5.38 0.73
CA LEU A 354 7.47 6.83 0.47
C LEU A 354 6.52 7.22 -0.68
N GLN A 355 6.44 6.43 -1.75
CA GLN A 355 5.50 6.68 -2.87
C GLN A 355 4.03 6.76 -2.43
N HIS A 356 3.66 6.08 -1.35
CA HIS A 356 2.29 6.11 -0.83
C HIS A 356 2.05 7.36 0.03
N LEU A 357 3.10 7.92 0.64
CA LEU A 357 3.00 9.11 1.47
C LEU A 357 2.62 10.35 0.67
N ASP A 358 3.06 10.44 -0.60
CA ASP A 358 2.69 11.55 -1.50
C ASP A 358 1.17 11.63 -1.73
N PHE A 359 0.48 10.49 -1.68
CA PHE A 359 -0.96 10.43 -1.74
C PHE A 359 -1.63 10.71 -0.38
N LEU A 360 -1.07 10.18 0.71
CA LEU A 360 -1.71 10.22 2.03
C LEU A 360 -1.55 11.56 2.75
N ILE A 361 -0.38 12.19 2.67
CA ILE A 361 -0.06 13.44 3.39
C ILE A 361 -1.04 14.57 3.00
N PRO A 362 -1.29 14.87 1.70
CA PRO A 362 -2.24 15.90 1.33
C PRO A 362 -3.67 15.62 1.82
N ARG A 363 -4.10 14.35 1.82
CA ARG A 363 -5.45 13.96 2.27
C ARG A 363 -5.62 14.07 3.78
N LEU A 364 -4.58 13.80 4.56
CA LEU A 364 -4.59 14.02 6.01
C LEU A 364 -4.69 15.51 6.35
N LYS A 365 -4.03 16.36 5.56
CA LYS A 365 -4.12 17.81 5.69
C LYS A 365 -5.53 18.34 5.42
N GLU A 366 -6.19 17.86 4.36
CA GLU A 366 -7.58 18.21 4.03
C GLU A 366 -8.55 17.87 5.17
N GLU A 367 -8.30 16.77 5.88
CA GLU A 367 -9.13 16.27 6.99
C GLU A 367 -8.75 16.88 8.36
N GLY A 368 -7.76 17.79 8.42
CA GLY A 368 -7.28 18.39 9.66
C GLY A 368 -6.61 17.40 10.63
N LYS A 369 -6.00 16.33 10.10
CA LYS A 369 -5.27 15.30 10.88
C LYS A 369 -3.80 15.68 11.04
N ASP A 370 -3.54 16.82 11.69
CA ASP A 370 -2.21 17.44 11.74
C ASP A 370 -1.13 16.55 12.37
N GLU A 371 -1.46 15.83 13.44
CA GLU A 371 -0.52 14.92 14.11
C GLU A 371 -0.12 13.75 13.21
N TRP A 372 -1.08 13.11 12.54
CA TRP A 372 -0.82 11.99 11.64
C TRP A 372 -0.04 12.44 10.40
N MET A 373 -0.40 13.61 9.86
CA MET A 373 0.35 14.25 8.77
C MET A 373 1.81 14.46 9.17
N LYS A 374 2.05 15.05 10.35
CA LYS A 374 3.40 15.30 10.84
C LYS A 374 4.21 14.01 10.98
N ASN A 375 3.61 12.94 11.51
CA ASN A 375 4.27 11.64 11.61
C ASN A 375 4.71 11.11 10.24
N LEU A 376 3.86 11.21 9.21
CA LEU A 376 4.20 10.80 7.85
C LEU A 376 5.24 11.73 7.20
N GLU A 377 5.20 13.04 7.47
CA GLU A 377 6.22 13.99 7.00
C GLU A 377 7.59 13.72 7.63
N ASP A 378 7.63 13.42 8.92
CA ASP A 378 8.88 13.10 9.62
C ASP A 378 9.44 11.75 9.13
N MET A 379 8.58 10.76 8.84
CA MET A 379 8.98 9.53 8.16
C MET A 379 9.54 9.80 6.76
N ARG A 380 8.91 10.70 6.00
CA ARG A 380 9.40 11.09 4.67
C ARG A 380 10.76 11.77 4.74
N LYS A 381 10.91 12.77 5.63
CA LYS A 381 12.18 13.47 5.84
C LYS A 381 13.29 12.51 6.24
N ALA A 382 13.03 11.59 7.17
CA ALA A 382 14.01 10.58 7.55
C ALA A 382 14.45 9.72 6.34
N GLY A 383 13.53 9.40 5.43
CA GLY A 383 13.86 8.73 4.16
C GLY A 383 14.66 9.60 3.19
N GLU A 384 14.25 10.85 2.97
CA GLU A 384 14.88 11.79 2.03
C GLU A 384 16.28 12.24 2.48
N GLU A 385 16.44 12.55 3.78
CA GLU A 385 17.72 12.96 4.40
C GLU A 385 18.77 11.85 4.30
N ARG A 386 18.34 10.58 4.34
CA ARG A 386 19.18 9.42 4.09
C ARG A 386 19.56 9.23 2.62
N LYS A 387 19.17 10.14 1.71
CA LYS A 387 19.43 10.13 0.25
C LYS A 387 18.62 9.10 -0.56
N ASN A 388 17.37 8.84 -0.17
CA ASN A 388 16.45 8.07 -1.01
C ASN A 388 16.01 8.80 -2.30
N ASN A 389 16.43 10.04 -2.58
CA ASN A 389 15.93 10.80 -3.73
C ASN A 389 16.14 10.09 -5.08
N GLY A 390 17.32 9.51 -5.32
CA GLY A 390 17.58 8.74 -6.55
C GLY A 390 16.81 7.41 -6.61
N ALA A 391 16.56 6.78 -5.46
CA ALA A 391 15.72 5.60 -5.32
C ALA A 391 14.24 5.91 -5.66
N LEU A 392 13.74 7.05 -5.18
CA LEU A 392 12.38 7.50 -5.40
C LEU A 392 12.14 7.84 -6.88
N CYS A 393 13.08 8.54 -7.52
CA CYS A 393 13.06 8.77 -8.98
C CYS A 393 13.01 7.45 -9.75
N HIS A 394 13.84 6.46 -9.36
CA HIS A 394 13.89 5.16 -10.05
C HIS A 394 12.59 4.35 -9.87
N VAL A 395 11.90 4.45 -8.73
CA VAL A 395 10.57 3.83 -8.55
C VAL A 395 9.51 4.56 -9.36
N MET A 396 9.53 5.89 -9.39
CA MET A 396 8.57 6.67 -10.17
C MET A 396 8.73 6.49 -11.69
N GLU A 397 9.95 6.26 -12.18
CA GLU A 397 10.24 6.06 -13.61
C GLU A 397 9.95 4.63 -14.10
N PHE A 398 9.99 3.62 -13.22
CA PHE A 398 9.93 2.21 -13.61
C PHE A 398 8.89 1.36 -12.86
N GLY A 399 8.15 1.92 -11.90
CA GLY A 399 7.18 1.22 -11.04
C GLY A 399 5.71 1.40 -11.43
N GLY A 400 5.44 1.71 -12.71
CA GLY A 400 4.09 1.90 -13.25
C GLY A 400 3.44 0.63 -13.78
#